data_AF-A0A321L293-F1
#
_entry.id   AF-A0A321L293-F1
#
_cell.length_a   1.000
_cell.length_b   1.000
_cell.length_c   1.000
_cell.angle_alpha   90.00
_cell.angle_beta   90.00
_cell.angle_gamma   90.00
#
_symmetry.space_group_name_H-M   'P 1'
#
loop_
_entity.id
_entity.type
_entity.pdbx_description
1 polymer ?
#
loop_
_entity_poly.entity_id
_entity_poly.type
_entity_poly.pdbx_seq_one_letter_code
_entity_poly.pdbx_strand_id
1 'polypeptide(L)'
;MAEKKESSFTVTDRRLFTPEGELRKDVPEESQEPVKPAAEPKPPAESKATAQTPPAPSALVGSQEEIPQMPSAAERQEQHDAYKKTSKDLDARVELSGHSSKDLEMTFERFMASLYMTAMLQLGLMHEEGGQPRVDLIGARQTIDTLSLLAEKTKGNLNSTEENFLQNCLYELRMAYVEVTNSLSRPPQTPPGSKNIPSVR
;
A
#
# COMPACT_ATOMS: atom_id res chain seq x y z
N MET A 1 34.72 20.65 51.63
CA MET A 1 35.10 20.13 50.30
C MET A 1 34.16 18.97 50.01
N ALA A 2 33.51 18.94 48.85
CA ALA A 2 32.65 17.82 48.44
C ALA A 2 33.08 17.38 47.03
N GLU A 3 33.67 16.20 46.95
CA GLU A 3 34.11 15.55 45.72
C GLU A 3 32.91 15.17 44.83
N LYS A 4 32.99 15.54 43.55
CA LYS A 4 32.10 15.04 42.49
C LYS A 4 32.60 13.67 42.07
N LYS A 5 31.71 12.67 42.13
CA LYS A 5 31.94 11.33 41.59
C LYS A 5 31.44 11.32 40.14
N GLU A 6 32.36 11.37 39.17
CA GLU A 6 32.04 11.18 37.76
C GLU A 6 31.79 9.69 37.48
N SER A 7 30.56 9.34 37.10
CA SER A 7 30.22 7.99 36.67
C SER A 7 30.58 7.80 35.20
N SER A 8 31.55 6.94 34.92
CA SER A 8 31.96 6.52 33.57
C SER A 8 30.84 5.74 32.88
N PHE A 9 30.41 6.19 31.70
CA PHE A 9 29.44 5.49 30.84
C PHE A 9 30.18 4.85 29.66
N THR A 10 30.09 3.53 29.51
CA THR A 10 30.67 2.80 28.38
C THR A 10 29.58 2.47 27.36
N VAL A 11 29.63 3.11 26.19
CA VAL A 11 28.75 2.81 25.05
C VAL A 11 29.40 1.73 24.21
N THR A 12 28.83 0.52 24.25
CA THR A 12 29.30 -0.58 23.41
C THR A 12 28.61 -0.51 22.04
N ASP A 13 29.35 -0.08 21.01
CA ASP A 13 28.84 -0.01 19.64
C ASP A 13 28.73 -1.42 19.03
N ARG A 14 27.50 -1.83 18.69
CA ARG A 14 27.17 -3.15 18.10
C ARG A 14 27.03 -3.13 16.57
N ARG A 15 27.37 -2.02 15.90
CA ARG A 15 27.23 -1.92 14.44
C ARG A 15 28.21 -2.87 13.74
N LEU A 16 27.73 -3.52 12.67
CA LEU A 16 28.51 -4.42 11.81
C LEU A 16 29.56 -3.69 10.95
N PHE A 17 29.48 -2.36 10.90
CA PHE A 17 30.30 -1.49 10.08
C PHE A 17 31.13 -0.57 10.97
N THR A 18 32.36 -0.27 10.56
CA THR A 18 33.20 0.79 11.16
C THR A 18 32.62 2.18 10.83
N PRO A 19 32.98 3.24 11.57
CA PRO A 19 32.54 4.60 11.24
C PRO A 19 32.97 5.09 9.84
N GLU A 20 33.92 4.41 9.21
CA GLU A 20 34.41 4.63 7.85
C GLU A 20 33.61 3.87 6.78
N GLY A 21 32.58 3.11 7.17
CA GLY A 21 31.69 2.39 6.26
C GLY A 21 32.20 1.02 5.79
N GLU A 22 33.30 0.52 6.36
CA GLU A 22 33.85 -0.80 6.04
C GLU A 22 33.27 -1.89 6.97
N LEU A 23 33.04 -3.09 6.43
CA LEU A 23 32.53 -4.23 7.19
C LEU A 23 33.65 -4.79 8.10
N ARG A 24 33.36 -5.01 9.39
CA ARG A 24 34.35 -5.55 10.35
C ARG A 24 34.72 -6.99 9.97
N LYS A 25 36.02 -7.29 9.92
CA LYS A 25 36.60 -8.56 9.40
C LYS A 25 36.54 -9.77 10.35
N ASP A 26 35.92 -9.67 11.52
CA ASP A 26 35.84 -10.76 12.51
C ASP A 26 34.54 -11.57 12.42
N VAL A 27 34.07 -11.83 11.19
CA VAL A 27 32.98 -12.79 10.93
C VAL A 27 33.62 -14.04 10.32
N PRO A 28 33.37 -15.26 10.86
CA PRO A 28 33.85 -16.48 10.22
C PRO A 28 33.24 -16.58 8.81
N GLU A 29 34.12 -16.45 7.83
CA GLU A 29 33.87 -16.58 6.41
C GLU A 29 33.66 -18.08 6.11
N GLU A 30 32.43 -18.47 5.75
CA GLU A 30 32.19 -19.81 5.21
C GLU A 30 32.67 -19.82 3.75
N SER A 31 33.95 -20.13 3.59
CA SER A 31 34.62 -20.26 2.31
C SER A 31 34.11 -21.47 1.54
N GLN A 32 33.61 -21.23 0.33
CA GLN A 32 33.54 -22.23 -0.73
C GLN A 32 34.96 -22.57 -1.20
N GLU A 33 35.37 -23.83 -1.08
CA GLU A 33 36.60 -24.31 -1.73
C GLU A 33 36.34 -24.81 -3.16
N PRO A 34 37.22 -24.46 -4.13
CA PRO A 34 37.16 -24.89 -5.52
C PRO A 34 37.99 -26.16 -5.79
N VAL A 35 37.54 -27.02 -6.69
CA VAL A 35 38.39 -28.10 -7.26
C VAL A 35 38.39 -28.01 -8.80
N LYS A 36 39.60 -27.91 -9.37
CA LYS A 36 40.00 -28.14 -10.78
C LYS A 36 41.29 -29.01 -10.73
N PRO A 37 41.88 -29.58 -11.83
CA PRO A 37 41.49 -29.65 -13.26
C PRO A 37 41.71 -31.04 -13.95
N ALA A 38 41.17 -31.28 -15.15
CA ALA A 38 41.77 -32.21 -16.14
C ALA A 38 41.33 -31.94 -17.62
N ALA A 39 42.29 -31.43 -18.41
CA ALA A 39 42.62 -31.60 -19.84
C ALA A 39 41.58 -31.58 -21.01
N GLU A 40 41.90 -30.72 -21.99
CA GLU A 40 41.45 -30.56 -23.41
C GLU A 40 42.02 -31.66 -24.36
N PRO A 41 41.56 -31.86 -25.65
CA PRO A 41 41.56 -30.85 -26.74
C PRO A 41 40.45 -30.95 -27.86
N LYS A 42 40.40 -29.92 -28.73
CA LYS A 42 39.54 -29.71 -29.95
C LYS A 42 40.18 -30.29 -31.27
N PRO A 43 39.72 -29.95 -32.51
CA PRO A 43 38.56 -30.38 -33.35
C PRO A 43 39.03 -30.95 -34.74
N PRO A 44 38.15 -31.33 -35.72
CA PRO A 44 37.81 -30.45 -36.88
C PRO A 44 36.41 -30.72 -37.55
N ALA A 45 35.62 -29.71 -37.95
CA ALA A 45 35.51 -29.05 -39.29
C ALA A 45 34.32 -29.53 -40.17
N GLU A 46 33.90 -28.63 -41.09
CA GLU A 46 32.92 -28.71 -42.20
C GLU A 46 31.44 -28.37 -41.91
N SER A 47 30.66 -27.68 -42.76
CA SER A 47 30.86 -26.67 -43.81
C SER A 47 29.46 -26.17 -44.24
N LYS A 48 29.41 -24.88 -44.58
CA LYS A 48 28.36 -23.99 -45.15
C LYS A 48 27.20 -24.54 -46.03
N ALA A 49 26.05 -23.83 -45.87
CA ALA A 49 25.06 -23.33 -46.87
C ALA A 49 24.14 -24.37 -47.58
N THR A 50 22.86 -24.16 -47.91
CA THR A 50 22.09 -22.96 -48.31
C THR A 50 20.56 -23.27 -48.32
N ALA A 51 19.73 -22.27 -47.97
CA ALA A 51 18.35 -21.93 -48.42
C ALA A 51 17.23 -22.99 -48.60
N GLN A 52 16.09 -22.77 -47.89
CA GLN A 52 14.74 -22.53 -48.46
C GLN A 52 13.63 -22.43 -47.37
N THR A 53 12.70 -21.48 -47.54
CA THR A 53 11.40 -21.30 -46.82
C THR A 53 10.34 -20.95 -47.90
N PRO A 54 8.98 -21.00 -47.74
CA PRO A 54 8.02 -21.55 -46.73
C PRO A 54 6.87 -22.40 -47.42
N PRO A 55 5.67 -22.77 -46.84
CA PRO A 55 5.00 -22.36 -45.58
C PRO A 55 4.29 -23.41 -44.67
N ALA A 56 4.23 -23.05 -43.37
CA ALA A 56 3.20 -23.25 -42.30
C ALA A 56 2.75 -24.68 -41.83
N PRO A 57 2.21 -24.86 -40.59
CA PRO A 57 1.85 -23.87 -39.56
C PRO A 57 2.35 -24.14 -38.12
N SER A 58 2.49 -23.04 -37.37
CA SER A 58 2.22 -22.83 -35.94
C SER A 58 2.21 -24.03 -34.96
N ALA A 59 3.21 -24.07 -34.08
CA ALA A 59 3.03 -24.50 -32.70
C ALA A 59 4.00 -23.74 -31.77
N LEU A 60 3.46 -22.73 -31.09
CA LEU A 60 3.82 -22.29 -29.73
C LEU A 60 5.21 -21.67 -29.52
N VAL A 61 5.37 -20.42 -29.98
CA VAL A 61 6.17 -19.41 -29.24
C VAL A 61 5.21 -18.28 -28.89
N GLY A 62 4.50 -18.45 -27.77
CA GLY A 62 3.63 -17.43 -27.20
C GLY A 62 4.44 -16.52 -26.28
N SER A 63 4.62 -15.27 -26.70
CA SER A 63 4.70 -14.06 -25.88
C SER A 63 5.53 -14.16 -24.59
N GLN A 64 6.82 -13.82 -24.68
CA GLN A 64 7.46 -13.13 -23.55
C GLN A 64 6.67 -11.83 -23.34
N GLU A 65 5.96 -11.74 -22.22
CA GLU A 65 5.29 -10.52 -21.78
C GLU A 65 6.33 -9.41 -21.70
N GLU A 66 6.28 -8.50 -22.67
CA GLU A 66 7.03 -7.26 -22.70
C GLU A 66 6.49 -6.37 -21.56
N ILE A 67 7.07 -6.54 -20.37
CA ILE A 67 6.82 -5.65 -19.24
C ILE A 67 7.12 -4.22 -19.73
N PRO A 68 6.19 -3.24 -19.59
CA PRO A 68 6.45 -1.87 -20.02
C PRO A 68 7.76 -1.38 -19.40
N GLN A 69 8.70 -0.95 -20.24
CA GLN A 69 9.98 -0.43 -19.78
C GLN A 69 9.73 0.79 -18.89
N MET A 70 10.30 0.79 -17.68
CA MET A 70 10.20 1.94 -16.79
C MET A 70 10.76 3.19 -17.48
N PRO A 71 10.11 4.37 -17.34
CA PRO A 71 10.67 5.62 -17.86
C PRO A 71 12.09 5.83 -17.34
N SER A 72 12.95 6.39 -18.18
CA SER A 72 14.35 6.65 -17.82
C SER A 72 14.43 7.59 -16.61
N ALA A 73 15.56 7.57 -15.90
CA ALA A 73 15.75 8.45 -14.75
C ALA A 73 15.58 9.94 -15.10
N ALA A 74 15.99 10.35 -16.30
CA ALA A 74 15.83 11.71 -16.80
C ALA A 74 14.34 12.06 -17.01
N GLU A 75 13.58 11.20 -17.69
CA GLU A 75 12.15 11.42 -17.92
C GLU A 75 11.34 11.45 -16.61
N ARG A 76 11.67 10.59 -15.64
CA ARG A 76 11.03 10.61 -14.30
C ARG A 76 11.29 11.92 -13.56
N GLN A 77 12.51 12.45 -13.66
CA GLN A 77 12.87 13.73 -13.05
C GLN A 77 12.10 14.89 -13.69
N GLU A 78 12.04 14.94 -15.02
CA GLU A 78 11.29 15.95 -15.76
C GLU A 78 9.79 15.92 -15.40
N GLN A 79 9.19 14.72 -15.32
CA GLN A 79 7.80 14.55 -14.92
C GLN A 79 7.54 15.07 -13.49
N HIS A 80 8.41 14.72 -12.54
CA HIS A 80 8.31 15.19 -11.17
C HIS A 80 8.45 16.72 -11.06
N ASP A 81 9.39 17.31 -11.79
CA ASP A 81 9.62 18.75 -11.78
C ASP A 81 8.47 19.51 -12.44
N ALA A 82 7.90 18.97 -13.53
CA ALA A 82 6.69 19.48 -14.14
C ALA A 82 5.50 19.45 -13.17
N TYR A 83 5.27 18.33 -12.48
CA TYR A 83 4.22 18.22 -11.45
C TYR A 83 4.41 19.23 -10.31
N LYS A 84 5.63 19.35 -9.79
CA LYS A 84 5.97 20.31 -8.72
C LYS A 84 5.78 21.76 -9.16
N LYS A 85 6.06 22.08 -10.42
CA LYS A 85 5.82 23.42 -10.96
C LYS A 85 4.33 23.73 -11.04
N THR A 86 3.53 22.79 -11.57
CA THR A 86 2.08 22.98 -11.72
C THR A 86 1.35 23.03 -10.37
N SER A 87 1.73 22.20 -9.40
CA SER A 87 1.15 22.25 -8.04
C SER A 87 1.42 23.60 -7.37
N LYS A 88 2.65 24.12 -7.43
CA LYS A 88 2.97 25.46 -6.90
C LYS A 88 2.18 26.59 -7.55
N ASP A 89 1.93 26.52 -8.87
CA ASP A 89 1.08 27.51 -9.56
C ASP A 89 -0.36 27.45 -9.04
N LEU A 90 -0.89 26.24 -8.84
CA LEU A 90 -2.22 26.04 -8.28
C LEU A 90 -2.31 26.60 -6.86
N ASP A 91 -1.33 26.31 -6.00
CA ASP A 91 -1.27 26.82 -4.63
C ASP A 91 -1.26 28.36 -4.60
N ALA A 92 -0.45 29.00 -5.47
CA ALA A 92 -0.41 30.45 -5.58
C ALA A 92 -1.76 31.04 -6.03
N ARG A 93 -2.49 30.34 -6.92
CA ARG A 93 -3.83 30.75 -7.36
C ARG A 93 -4.88 30.58 -6.27
N VAL A 94 -4.80 29.52 -5.48
CA VAL A 94 -5.67 29.29 -4.31
C VAL A 94 -5.45 30.38 -3.27
N GLU A 95 -4.19 30.73 -2.98
CA GLU A 95 -3.86 31.82 -2.06
C GLU A 95 -4.38 33.17 -2.54
N LEU A 96 -4.27 33.45 -3.85
CA LEU A 96 -4.85 34.66 -4.46
C LEU A 96 -6.38 34.70 -4.35
N SER A 97 -7.04 33.53 -4.32
CA SER A 97 -8.50 33.41 -4.15
C SER A 97 -8.99 33.56 -2.69
N GLY A 98 -8.08 33.79 -1.74
CA GLY A 98 -8.38 33.96 -0.33
C GLY A 98 -8.51 32.66 0.48
N HIS A 99 -8.19 31.51 -0.12
CA HIS A 99 -8.12 30.22 0.58
C HIS A 99 -6.66 29.89 0.93
N SER A 100 -6.40 29.24 2.05
CA SER A 100 -5.05 28.80 2.37
C SER A 100 -4.72 27.52 1.57
N SER A 101 -3.59 27.54 0.86
CA SER A 101 -3.01 26.33 0.25
C SER A 101 -2.82 25.20 1.27
N LYS A 102 -2.50 25.57 2.52
CA LYS A 102 -2.27 24.66 3.64
C LYS A 102 -3.52 23.88 4.06
N ASP A 103 -4.71 24.41 3.84
CA ASP A 103 -5.97 23.72 4.12
C ASP A 103 -6.26 22.57 3.12
N LEU A 104 -5.62 22.65 1.96
CA LEU A 104 -5.71 21.68 0.87
C LEU A 104 -4.56 20.66 0.88
N GLU A 105 -3.56 20.84 1.74
CA GLU A 105 -2.44 19.92 1.86
C GLU A 105 -2.92 18.54 2.30
N MET A 106 -2.45 17.50 1.61
CA MET A 106 -2.78 16.12 1.99
C MET A 106 -1.87 15.64 3.12
N THR A 107 -2.47 15.52 4.30
CA THR A 107 -1.85 14.90 5.47
C THR A 107 -2.31 13.44 5.60
N PHE A 108 -1.58 12.64 6.39
CA PHE A 108 -1.96 11.25 6.67
C PHE A 108 -3.35 11.17 7.32
N GLU A 109 -3.63 12.04 8.28
CA GLU A 109 -4.94 12.16 8.92
C GLU A 109 -6.05 12.51 7.91
N ARG A 110 -5.82 13.48 7.01
CA ARG A 110 -6.80 13.86 5.97
C ARG A 110 -7.07 12.70 5.01
N PHE A 111 -6.02 11.99 4.61
CA PHE A 111 -6.16 10.80 3.76
C PHE A 111 -6.99 9.71 4.46
N MET A 112 -6.69 9.39 5.71
CA MET A 112 -7.47 8.41 6.46
C MET A 112 -8.92 8.86 6.71
N ALA A 113 -9.13 10.13 7.03
CA ALA A 113 -10.47 10.69 7.20
C ALA A 113 -11.30 10.54 5.91
N SER A 114 -10.67 10.69 4.74
CA SER A 114 -11.34 10.47 3.44
C SER A 114 -11.77 9.00 3.24
N LEU A 115 -10.93 8.04 3.64
CA LEU A 115 -11.27 6.62 3.60
C LEU A 115 -12.36 6.28 4.63
N TYR A 116 -12.30 6.87 5.82
CA TYR A 116 -13.32 6.71 6.85
C TYR A 116 -14.70 7.20 6.36
N MET A 117 -14.78 8.41 5.82
CA MET A 117 -16.03 8.95 5.26
C MET A 117 -16.56 8.08 4.11
N THR A 118 -15.66 7.60 3.26
CA THR A 118 -16.01 6.68 2.16
C THR A 118 -16.64 5.39 2.70
N ALA A 119 -16.04 4.77 3.72
CA ALA A 119 -16.59 3.58 4.36
C ALA A 119 -17.95 3.85 5.04
N MET A 120 -18.11 4.99 5.71
CA MET A 120 -19.38 5.38 6.33
C MET A 120 -20.51 5.56 5.31
N LEU A 121 -20.20 6.16 4.15
CA LEU A 121 -21.15 6.29 3.05
C LEU A 121 -21.49 4.92 2.44
N GLN A 122 -20.50 4.06 2.24
CA GLN A 122 -20.68 2.68 1.77
C GLN A 122 -21.50 1.84 2.75
N LEU A 123 -21.42 2.09 4.05
CA LEU A 123 -22.26 1.43 5.06
C LEU A 123 -23.69 1.98 5.11
N GLY A 124 -23.99 3.04 4.34
CA GLY A 124 -25.29 3.73 4.38
C GLY A 124 -25.51 4.54 5.67
N LEU A 125 -24.47 4.75 6.47
CA LEU A 125 -24.50 5.55 7.71
C LEU A 125 -24.33 7.04 7.44
N MET A 126 -23.87 7.39 6.25
CA MET A 126 -23.86 8.74 5.69
C MET A 126 -24.50 8.71 4.30
N HIS A 127 -25.15 9.81 3.92
CA HIS A 127 -25.68 10.02 2.58
C HIS A 127 -25.59 11.50 2.21
N GLU A 128 -25.54 11.79 0.91
CA GLU A 128 -25.61 13.17 0.42
C GLU A 128 -26.98 13.78 0.73
N GLU A 129 -27.04 15.11 0.84
CA GLU A 129 -28.30 15.81 1.11
C GLU A 129 -29.27 15.61 -0.05
N GLY A 130 -30.41 14.96 0.23
CA GLY A 130 -31.42 14.58 -0.77
C GLY A 130 -31.17 13.23 -1.46
N GLY A 131 -30.03 12.57 -1.18
CA GLY A 131 -29.75 11.21 -1.62
C GLY A 131 -30.40 10.15 -0.73
N GLN A 132 -30.68 8.98 -1.30
CA GLN A 132 -31.11 7.81 -0.52
C GLN A 132 -29.88 7.07 0.02
N PRO A 133 -29.87 6.63 1.28
CA PRO A 133 -28.78 5.81 1.81
C PRO A 133 -28.67 4.51 1.00
N ARG A 134 -27.46 4.22 0.50
CA ARG A 134 -27.15 3.01 -0.25
C ARG A 134 -26.10 2.22 0.50
N VAL A 135 -26.39 0.96 0.77
CA VAL A 135 -25.46 0.07 1.44
C VAL A 135 -24.69 -0.74 0.39
N ASP A 136 -23.38 -0.57 0.37
CA ASP A 136 -22.39 -1.37 -0.35
C ASP A 136 -21.44 -2.04 0.65
N LEU A 137 -21.84 -3.23 1.12
CA LEU A 137 -21.05 -4.00 2.08
C LEU A 137 -19.71 -4.50 1.50
N ILE A 138 -19.62 -4.70 0.18
CA ILE A 138 -18.39 -5.17 -0.43
C ILE A 138 -17.38 -4.02 -0.49
N GLY A 139 -17.82 -2.84 -0.94
CA GLY A 139 -17.01 -1.63 -0.92
C GLY A 139 -16.57 -1.24 0.49
N ALA A 140 -17.49 -1.24 1.46
CA ALA A 140 -17.16 -0.92 2.85
C ALA A 140 -16.07 -1.86 3.42
N ARG A 141 -16.18 -3.16 3.17
CA ARG A 141 -15.18 -4.14 3.58
C ARG A 141 -13.82 -3.84 2.95
N GLN A 142 -13.78 -3.59 1.64
CA GLN A 142 -12.52 -3.29 0.94
C GLN A 142 -11.84 -2.04 1.51
N THR A 143 -12.61 -1.01 1.85
CA THR A 143 -12.08 0.21 2.47
C THR A 143 -11.51 -0.06 3.86
N ILE A 144 -12.20 -0.87 4.69
CA ILE A 144 -11.70 -1.31 6.01
C ILE A 144 -10.42 -2.15 5.88
N ASP A 145 -10.37 -3.05 4.90
CA ASP A 145 -9.20 -3.87 4.63
C ASP A 145 -8.02 -3.00 4.16
N THR A 146 -8.28 -1.94 3.39
CA THR A 146 -7.27 -0.95 2.98
C THR A 146 -6.69 -0.20 4.18
N LEU A 147 -7.55 0.27 5.08
CA LEU A 147 -7.11 0.90 6.35
C LEU A 147 -6.32 -0.08 7.21
N SER A 148 -6.70 -1.36 7.21
CA SER A 148 -6.00 -2.42 7.96
C SER A 148 -4.61 -2.67 7.39
N LEU A 149 -4.49 -2.73 6.05
CA LEU A 149 -3.22 -2.84 5.36
C LEU A 149 -2.31 -1.63 5.64
N LEU A 150 -2.87 -0.42 5.64
CA LEU A 150 -2.12 0.78 5.99
C LEU A 150 -1.55 0.68 7.42
N ALA A 151 -2.37 0.29 8.41
CA ALA A 151 -1.92 0.13 9.78
C ALA A 151 -0.75 -0.86 9.92
N GLU A 152 -0.75 -1.94 9.14
CA GLU A 152 0.36 -2.89 9.10
C GLU A 152 1.61 -2.32 8.43
N LYS A 153 1.46 -1.65 7.28
CA LYS A 153 2.58 -1.15 6.48
C LYS A 153 3.22 0.12 7.04
N THR A 154 2.50 0.89 7.84
CA THR A 154 3.01 2.13 8.45
C THR A 154 3.46 1.95 9.90
N LYS A 155 3.42 0.73 10.45
CA LYS A 155 3.82 0.45 11.83
C LYS A 155 5.25 0.94 12.10
N GLY A 156 5.41 1.72 13.17
CA GLY A 156 6.69 2.33 13.56
C GLY A 156 7.05 3.62 12.82
N ASN A 157 6.26 4.02 11.81
CA ASN A 157 6.42 5.27 11.07
C ASN A 157 5.38 6.33 11.45
N LEU A 158 4.39 5.99 12.28
CA LEU A 158 3.32 6.89 12.72
C LEU A 158 3.71 7.61 14.02
N ASN A 159 3.29 8.86 14.15
CA ASN A 159 3.26 9.53 15.44
C ASN A 159 2.06 9.03 16.29
N SER A 160 2.04 9.35 17.58
CA SER A 160 0.99 8.85 18.49
C SER A 160 -0.42 9.32 18.14
N THR A 161 -0.56 10.52 17.57
CA THR A 161 -1.87 11.05 17.14
C THR A 161 -2.38 10.27 15.94
N GLU A 162 -1.53 10.07 14.93
CA GLU A 162 -1.84 9.31 13.71
C GLU A 162 -2.17 7.85 14.02
N GLU A 163 -1.37 7.21 14.88
CA GLU A 163 -1.60 5.83 15.30
C GLU A 163 -2.93 5.70 16.04
N ASN A 164 -3.22 6.59 17.00
CA ASN A 164 -4.48 6.56 17.74
C ASN A 164 -5.68 6.79 16.81
N PHE A 165 -5.59 7.77 15.91
CA PHE A 165 -6.62 8.07 14.94
C PHE A 165 -6.91 6.85 14.06
N LEU A 166 -5.89 6.14 13.60
CA LEU A 166 -6.04 4.97 12.73
C LEU A 166 -6.68 3.79 13.44
N GLN A 167 -6.29 3.54 14.69
CA GLN A 167 -6.92 2.50 15.51
C GLN A 167 -8.39 2.82 15.79
N ASN A 168 -8.73 4.08 16.07
CA ASN A 168 -10.12 4.48 16.30
C ASN A 168 -10.97 4.31 15.03
N CYS A 169 -10.49 4.79 13.87
CA CYS A 169 -11.19 4.59 12.60
C CYS A 169 -11.43 3.11 12.31
N LEU A 170 -10.42 2.26 12.50
CA LEU A 170 -10.56 0.81 12.28
C LEU A 170 -11.54 0.17 13.25
N TYR A 171 -11.51 0.55 14.52
CA TYR A 171 -12.45 0.03 15.52
C TYR A 171 -13.90 0.38 15.17
N GLU A 172 -14.17 1.66 14.95
CA GLU A 172 -15.52 2.17 14.67
C GLU A 172 -16.10 1.53 13.40
N LEU A 173 -15.33 1.51 12.31
CA LEU A 173 -15.80 0.95 11.04
C LEU A 173 -16.04 -0.56 11.12
N ARG A 174 -15.21 -1.31 11.85
CA ARG A 174 -15.40 -2.77 12.02
C ARG A 174 -16.67 -3.06 12.83
N MET A 175 -16.93 -2.30 13.89
CA MET A 175 -18.17 -2.43 14.66
C MET A 175 -19.39 -2.06 13.83
N ALA A 176 -19.35 -0.91 13.15
CA ALA A 176 -20.40 -0.46 12.25
C ALA A 176 -20.70 -1.50 11.16
N TYR A 177 -19.67 -2.09 10.56
CA TYR A 177 -19.82 -3.16 9.58
C TYR A 177 -20.57 -4.37 10.13
N VAL A 178 -20.20 -4.84 11.33
CA VAL A 178 -20.86 -5.98 11.99
C VAL A 178 -22.30 -5.65 12.33
N GLU A 179 -22.59 -4.44 12.82
CA GLU A 179 -23.95 -4.01 13.14
C GLU A 179 -24.84 -3.94 11.90
N VAL A 180 -24.35 -3.30 10.84
CA VAL A 180 -25.07 -3.17 9.57
C VAL A 180 -25.32 -4.55 8.98
N THR A 181 -24.30 -5.40 8.85
CA THR A 181 -24.47 -6.77 8.33
C THR A 181 -25.46 -7.60 9.16
N ASN A 182 -25.41 -7.52 10.49
CA ASN A 182 -26.37 -8.19 11.37
C ASN A 182 -27.79 -7.66 11.21
N SER A 183 -27.96 -6.34 11.02
CA SER A 183 -29.28 -5.73 10.82
C SER A 183 -29.94 -6.17 9.51
N LEU A 184 -29.17 -6.27 8.42
CA LEU A 184 -29.65 -6.78 7.13
C LEU A 184 -29.96 -8.29 7.16
N SER A 185 -29.27 -9.04 8.02
CA SER A 185 -29.45 -10.49 8.15
C SER A 185 -30.68 -10.89 8.96
N ARG A 186 -31.23 -9.99 9.79
CA ARG A 186 -32.40 -10.28 10.63
C ARG A 186 -33.68 -10.19 9.79
N PRO A 187 -34.56 -11.21 9.79
CA PRO A 187 -35.84 -11.12 9.11
C PRO A 187 -36.70 -10.01 9.73
N PRO A 188 -37.53 -9.31 8.94
CA PRO A 188 -38.45 -8.31 9.47
C PRO A 188 -39.39 -8.99 10.47
N GLN A 189 -39.29 -8.59 11.74
CA GLN A 189 -40.16 -9.10 12.80
C GLN A 189 -41.59 -8.67 12.47
N THR A 190 -42.45 -9.65 12.17
CA THR A 190 -43.88 -9.40 12.02
C THR A 190 -44.45 -9.07 13.39
N PRO A 191 -45.14 -7.93 13.56
CA PRO A 191 -45.70 -7.58 14.85
C PRO A 191 -46.73 -8.64 15.30
N PRO A 192 -46.72 -9.06 16.58
CA PRO A 192 -47.63 -10.07 17.09
C PRO A 192 -49.03 -9.46 17.23
N GLY A 193 -49.84 -9.53 16.17
CA GLY A 193 -51.19 -8.93 16.21
C GLY A 193 -52.12 -9.21 15.03
N SER A 194 -51.67 -9.69 13.87
CA SER A 194 -52.56 -10.00 12.74
C SER A 194 -53.21 -11.38 12.89
N LYS A 195 -54.05 -11.55 13.93
CA LYS A 195 -54.99 -12.68 13.98
C LYS A 195 -56.03 -12.50 12.88
N ASN A 196 -55.99 -13.41 11.90
CA ASN A 196 -57.00 -13.63 10.87
C ASN A 196 -58.42 -13.49 11.43
N ILE A 197 -59.17 -12.51 10.92
CA ILE A 197 -60.64 -12.47 11.06
C ILE A 197 -61.19 -13.32 9.91
N PRO A 198 -61.83 -14.48 10.16
CA PRO A 198 -62.47 -15.24 9.10
C PRO A 198 -63.73 -14.50 8.64
N SER A 199 -63.80 -14.21 7.34
CA SER A 199 -64.98 -13.65 6.68
C SER A 199 -66.08 -14.71 6.67
N VAL A 200 -67.17 -14.46 7.40
CA VAL A 200 -68.37 -15.30 7.40
C VAL A 200 -69.15 -14.98 6.12
N ARG A 201 -69.46 -16.05 5.37
CA ARG A 201 -70.19 -16.04 4.11
C ARG A 201 -71.70 -16.11 4.36
#